data_AF-A0A932T199-F1
#
_entry.id   AF-A0A932T199-F1
#
_cell.length_a   1.000
_cell.length_b   1.000
_cell.length_c   1.000
_cell.angle_alpha   90.00
_cell.angle_beta   90.00
_cell.angle_gamma   90.00
#
_symmetry.space_group_name_H-M   'P 1'
#
loop_
_entity.id
_entity.type
_entity.pdbx_description
1 polymer ?
#
loop_
_entity_poly.entity_id
_entity_poly.type
_entity_poly.pdbx_seq_one_letter_code
_entity_poly.pdbx_strand_id
1 'polypeptide(L)'
;MALSQILEFLKAATGYFKPEAADLEEAGGIEIPAARCHTRVIITAAVCGVIVSIAGTVGAVMEKGSKNDLKMLLLAPLIFGAVGILLGVAGACLVAPNEFLTGPVGRKWMALIGTKSVLVARMVCGILVMILLGGTIALAVKAALGK
;
A
#
# COMPACT_ATOMS: atom_id res chain seq x y z
N MET A 1 2.26 12.55 12.38
CA MET A 1 1.36 12.64 11.22
C MET A 1 -0.07 12.59 11.76
N ALA A 2 -0.89 13.59 11.48
CA ALA A 2 -2.26 13.64 12.03
C ALA A 2 -3.15 12.58 11.36
N LEU A 3 -4.13 12.03 12.08
CA LEU A 3 -5.10 11.05 11.55
C LEU A 3 -5.79 11.55 10.27
N SER A 4 -6.06 12.86 10.18
CA SER A 4 -6.63 13.51 9.00
C SER A 4 -5.75 13.36 7.76
N GLN A 5 -4.42 13.53 7.89
CA GLN A 5 -3.48 13.38 6.78
C GLN A 5 -3.42 11.93 6.26
N ILE A 6 -3.51 10.96 7.18
CA ILE A 6 -3.57 9.54 6.82
C ILE A 6 -4.87 9.24 6.06
N LEU A 7 -6.00 9.78 6.52
CA LEU A 7 -7.29 9.58 5.85
C LEU A 7 -7.35 10.25 4.47
N GLU A 8 -6.81 11.46 4.32
CA GLU A 8 -6.70 12.12 3.01
C GLU A 8 -5.79 11.35 2.06
N PHE A 9 -4.66 10.84 2.57
CA PHE A 9 -3.75 10.00 1.80
C PHE A 9 -4.42 8.70 1.37
N LEU A 10 -5.18 8.04 2.27
CA LEU A 10 -5.93 6.83 1.94
C LEU A 10 -7.03 7.11 0.91
N LYS A 11 -7.74 8.23 1.03
CA LYS A 11 -8.74 8.65 0.05
C LYS A 11 -8.10 8.90 -1.32
N ALA A 12 -6.95 9.57 -1.36
CA ALA A 12 -6.18 9.76 -2.59
C ALA A 12 -5.70 8.43 -3.18
N ALA A 13 -5.22 7.51 -2.32
CA ALA A 13 -4.79 6.18 -2.72
C ALA A 13 -5.95 5.34 -3.26
N THR A 14 -7.17 5.45 -2.72
CA THR A 14 -8.34 4.76 -3.30
C THR A 14 -8.69 5.25 -4.70
N GLY A 15 -8.40 6.52 -5.01
CA GLY A 15 -8.53 7.08 -6.35
C GLY A 15 -7.56 6.44 -7.36
N TYR A 16 -6.46 5.84 -6.90
CA TYR A 16 -5.53 5.10 -7.74
C TYR A 16 -6.09 3.75 -8.20
N PHE A 17 -6.99 3.12 -7.42
CA PHE A 17 -7.51 1.78 -7.72
C PHE A 17 -8.59 1.76 -8.79
N LYS A 18 -9.27 2.88 -9.03
CA LYS A 18 -10.30 3.00 -10.06
C LYS A 18 -9.79 3.91 -11.17
N PRO A 19 -9.12 3.36 -12.21
CA PRO A 19 -8.66 4.17 -13.33
C PRO A 19 -9.89 4.80 -13.98
N GLU A 20 -9.84 6.11 -14.22
CA GLU A 20 -10.93 6.79 -14.91
C GLU A 20 -10.98 6.28 -16.35
N ALA A 21 -12.19 6.20 -16.93
CA ALA A 21 -12.34 5.75 -18.32
C ALA A 21 -11.48 6.61 -19.28
N ALA A 22 -11.34 7.90 -18.96
CA ALA A 22 -10.47 8.83 -19.67
C ALA A 22 -8.97 8.46 -19.57
N ASP A 23 -8.47 7.97 -18.42
CA ASP A 23 -7.08 7.52 -18.30
C ASP A 23 -6.81 6.26 -19.14
N LEU A 24 -7.82 5.39 -19.25
CA LEU A 24 -7.78 4.17 -20.07
C LEU A 24 -7.87 4.48 -21.57
N GLU A 25 -8.64 5.52 -21.94
CA GLU A 25 -8.82 5.98 -23.30
C GLU A 25 -7.64 6.84 -23.77
N GLU A 26 -7.02 7.64 -22.91
CA GLU A 26 -5.76 8.36 -23.15
C GLU A 26 -4.57 7.38 -23.25
N ALA A 27 -4.62 6.26 -22.52
CA ALA A 27 -3.71 5.14 -22.76
C ALA A 27 -3.94 4.46 -24.14
N GLY A 28 -5.02 4.80 -24.84
CA GLY A 28 -4.96 5.08 -26.28
C GLY A 28 -4.60 3.93 -27.21
N GLY A 29 -5.11 2.71 -27.01
CA GLY A 29 -4.99 1.66 -28.02
C GLY A 29 -3.56 1.11 -28.25
N ILE A 30 -2.61 1.48 -27.40
CA ILE A 30 -1.26 0.92 -27.41
C ILE A 30 -1.12 -0.01 -26.18
N GLU A 31 -1.31 -1.29 -26.50
CA GLU A 31 -0.73 -2.46 -25.85
C GLU A 31 -1.27 -2.86 -24.44
N ILE A 32 -2.04 -3.96 -24.47
CA ILE A 32 -2.33 -4.93 -23.40
C ILE A 32 -1.34 -4.98 -22.19
N PRO A 33 -0.01 -4.85 -22.33
CA PRO A 33 0.94 -4.73 -21.22
C PRO A 33 0.65 -3.67 -20.15
N ALA A 34 0.19 -2.45 -20.48
CA ALA A 34 -0.02 -1.41 -19.46
C ALA A 34 -1.19 -1.76 -18.51
N ALA A 35 -2.31 -2.22 -19.09
CA ALA A 35 -3.46 -2.71 -18.33
C ALA A 35 -3.09 -3.95 -17.48
N ARG A 36 -2.30 -4.89 -18.03
CA ARG A 36 -1.80 -6.04 -17.25
C ARG A 36 -0.90 -5.62 -16.09
N CYS A 37 -0.04 -4.63 -16.29
CA CYS A 37 0.82 -4.12 -15.23
C CYS A 37 0.00 -3.46 -14.11
N HIS A 38 -0.99 -2.64 -14.47
CA HIS A 38 -1.92 -2.04 -13.53
C HIS A 38 -2.68 -3.10 -12.71
N THR A 39 -3.25 -4.11 -13.38
CA THR A 39 -3.93 -5.22 -12.72
C THR A 39 -3.00 -5.98 -11.78
N ARG A 40 -1.74 -6.21 -12.17
CA ARG A 40 -0.75 -6.83 -11.28
C ARG A 40 -0.47 -5.98 -10.04
N VAL A 41 -0.30 -4.67 -10.20
CA VAL A 41 -0.11 -3.74 -9.07
C VAL A 41 -1.30 -3.79 -8.12
N ILE A 42 -2.54 -3.76 -8.64
CA ILE A 42 -3.75 -3.85 -7.82
C ILE A 42 -3.85 -5.20 -7.11
N ILE A 43 -3.60 -6.31 -7.81
CA ILE A 43 -3.65 -7.65 -7.21
C ILE A 43 -2.59 -7.77 -6.11
N THR A 44 -1.36 -7.33 -6.36
CA THR A 44 -0.29 -7.34 -5.36
C THR A 44 -0.65 -6.47 -4.16
N ALA A 45 -1.19 -5.27 -4.38
CA ALA A 45 -1.66 -4.39 -3.31
C ALA A 45 -2.78 -5.02 -2.48
N ALA A 46 -3.78 -5.63 -3.13
CA ALA A 46 -4.88 -6.30 -2.46
C ALA A 46 -4.41 -7.52 -1.66
N VAL A 47 -3.57 -8.37 -2.25
CA VAL A 47 -3.02 -9.56 -1.58
C VAL A 47 -2.16 -9.17 -0.37
N CYS A 48 -1.25 -8.21 -0.52
CA CYS A 48 -0.46 -7.70 0.61
C CYS A 48 -1.34 -7.05 1.68
N GLY A 49 -2.36 -6.28 1.27
CA GLY A 49 -3.37 -5.70 2.15
C GLY A 49 -4.04 -6.74 3.03
N VAL A 50 -4.56 -7.80 2.42
CA VAL A 50 -5.23 -8.90 3.12
C VAL A 50 -4.27 -9.65 4.05
N ILE A 51 -3.07 -10.01 3.57
CA ILE A 51 -2.08 -10.75 4.37
C ILE A 51 -1.67 -9.95 5.61
N VAL A 52 -1.31 -8.68 5.45
CA VAL A 52 -0.88 -7.82 6.57
C VAL A 52 -2.05 -7.50 7.49
N SER A 53 -3.27 -7.32 6.97
CA SER A 53 -4.47 -7.13 7.80
C SER A 53 -4.72 -8.33 8.71
N ILE A 54 -4.68 -9.56 8.15
CA ILE A 54 -4.88 -10.79 8.93
C ILE A 54 -3.75 -10.96 9.95
N ALA A 55 -2.49 -10.88 9.52
CA ALA A 55 -1.34 -11.05 10.40
C ALA A 55 -1.31 -10.02 11.54
N GLY A 56 -1.57 -8.75 11.23
CA GLY A 56 -1.62 -7.67 12.21
C GLY A 56 -2.79 -7.82 13.19
N THR A 57 -3.95 -8.26 12.71
CA THR A 57 -5.12 -8.51 13.58
C THR A 57 -4.86 -9.70 14.51
N VAL A 58 -4.30 -10.81 14.00
CA VAL A 58 -3.92 -11.97 14.82
C VAL A 58 -2.88 -11.57 15.87
N GLY A 59 -1.85 -10.81 15.49
CA GLY A 59 -0.85 -10.29 16.42
C GLY A 59 -1.48 -9.43 17.52
N ALA A 60 -2.36 -8.51 17.15
CA ALA A 60 -3.07 -7.65 18.11
C ALA A 60 -3.98 -8.45 19.07
N VAL A 61 -4.64 -9.50 18.58
CA VAL A 61 -5.46 -10.42 19.41
C VAL A 61 -4.59 -11.18 20.41
N MET A 62 -3.38 -11.58 20.01
CA MET A 62 -2.45 -12.33 20.86
C MET A 62 -1.79 -11.46 21.93
N GLU A 63 -1.67 -10.15 21.71
CA GLU A 63 -0.92 -9.24 22.60
C GLU A 63 -1.72 -8.77 23.84
N LYS A 64 -3.07 -8.76 23.85
CA LYS A 64 -3.84 -8.22 25.00
C LYS A 64 -5.20 -8.85 25.31
N GLY A 65 -5.48 -8.91 26.61
CA GLY A 65 -6.77 -9.18 27.26
C GLY A 65 -7.26 -7.98 28.11
N SER A 66 -7.45 -6.81 27.51
CA SER A 66 -7.90 -5.58 28.18
C SER A 66 -9.21 -5.03 27.60
N LYS A 67 -10.08 -4.45 28.45
CA LYS A 67 -11.43 -4.01 28.07
C LYS A 67 -11.49 -2.80 27.13
N ASN A 68 -10.39 -2.06 26.96
CA ASN A 68 -10.25 -1.04 25.90
C ASN A 68 -9.86 -1.64 24.53
N ASP A 69 -9.62 -2.95 24.46
CA ASP A 69 -9.20 -3.62 23.23
C ASP A 69 -10.31 -3.64 22.19
N LEU A 70 -11.60 -3.61 22.52
CA LEU A 70 -12.64 -3.81 21.48
C LEU A 70 -12.58 -2.77 20.37
N LYS A 71 -12.34 -1.48 20.69
CA LYS A 71 -12.16 -0.42 19.68
C LYS A 71 -10.88 -0.63 18.87
N MET A 72 -9.81 -1.05 19.54
CA MET A 72 -8.52 -1.28 18.90
C MET A 72 -8.53 -2.54 18.02
N LEU A 73 -9.27 -3.57 18.42
CA LEU A 73 -9.53 -4.81 17.70
C LEU A 73 -10.37 -4.55 16.45
N LEU A 74 -11.34 -3.63 16.54
CA LEU A 74 -12.17 -3.22 15.40
C LEU A 74 -11.38 -2.34 14.41
N LEU A 75 -10.48 -1.49 14.91
CA LEU A 75 -9.66 -0.60 14.09
C LEU A 75 -8.39 -1.27 13.53
N ALA A 76 -7.87 -2.30 14.20
CA ALA A 76 -6.68 -3.04 13.80
C ALA A 76 -6.75 -3.54 12.34
N PRO A 77 -7.77 -4.30 11.89
CA PRO A 77 -7.82 -4.79 10.52
C PRO A 77 -7.86 -3.66 9.49
N LEU A 78 -8.46 -2.52 9.83
CA LEU A 78 -8.51 -1.35 8.95
C LEU A 78 -7.14 -0.67 8.85
N ILE A 79 -6.45 -0.47 9.96
CA ILE A 79 -5.11 0.14 10.00
C ILE A 79 -4.08 -0.78 9.35
N PHE A 80 -4.03 -2.05 9.74
CA PHE A 80 -3.11 -3.03 9.17
C PHE A 80 -3.44 -3.33 7.70
N GLY A 81 -4.71 -3.33 7.31
CA GLY A 81 -5.12 -3.44 5.91
C GLY A 81 -4.65 -2.25 5.08
N ALA A 82 -4.85 -1.03 5.57
CA ALA A 82 -4.34 0.19 4.92
C ALA A 82 -2.81 0.14 4.76
N VAL A 83 -2.08 -0.24 5.82
CA VAL A 83 -0.62 -0.41 5.79
C VAL A 83 -0.20 -1.48 4.79
N GLY A 84 -0.90 -2.62 4.75
CA GLY A 84 -0.63 -3.71 3.82
C GLY A 84 -0.85 -3.33 2.36
N ILE A 85 -1.91 -2.55 2.09
CA ILE A 85 -2.18 -2.02 0.75
C ILE A 85 -1.02 -1.11 0.32
N LEU A 86 -0.61 -0.18 1.19
CA LEU A 86 0.51 0.72 0.89
C LEU A 86 1.82 -0.03 0.67
N LEU A 87 2.09 -1.05 1.50
CA LEU A 87 3.24 -1.93 1.32
C LEU A 87 3.20 -2.65 -0.03
N GLY A 88 2.04 -3.17 -0.43
CA GLY A 88 1.88 -3.87 -1.70
C GLY A 88 1.99 -2.93 -2.91
N VAL A 89 1.43 -1.71 -2.84
CA VAL A 89 1.60 -0.70 -3.89
C VAL A 89 3.06 -0.28 -4.00
N ALA A 90 3.72 0.07 -2.89
CA ALA A 90 5.13 0.45 -2.89
C ALA A 90 6.03 -0.68 -3.38
N GLY A 91 5.77 -1.92 -2.95
CA GLY A 91 6.46 -3.12 -3.42
C GLY A 91 6.28 -3.37 -4.91
N ALA A 92 5.07 -3.23 -5.43
CA ALA A 92 4.79 -3.37 -6.85
C ALA A 92 5.45 -2.24 -7.67
N CYS A 93 5.48 -1.01 -7.15
CA CYS A 93 6.14 0.14 -7.79
C CYS A 93 7.67 -0.01 -7.87
N LEU A 94 8.31 -0.77 -6.97
CA LEU A 94 9.75 -1.08 -7.05
C LEU A 94 10.09 -1.91 -8.29
N VAL A 95 9.24 -2.89 -8.61
CA VAL A 95 9.43 -3.81 -9.75
C VAL A 95 8.70 -3.36 -11.02
N ALA A 96 7.92 -2.29 -10.94
CA ALA A 96 7.18 -1.76 -12.08
C ALA A 96 8.13 -1.22 -13.16
N PRO A 97 7.82 -1.46 -14.45
CA PRO A 97 8.60 -0.93 -15.56
C PRO A 97 8.54 0.60 -15.61
N ASN A 98 9.55 1.23 -16.19
CA ASN A 98 9.66 2.70 -16.20
C ASN A 98 8.47 3.34 -16.93
N GLU A 99 7.99 2.71 -18.02
CA GLU A 99 6.87 3.21 -18.82
C GLU A 99 5.58 3.29 -17.98
N PHE A 100 5.37 2.35 -17.07
CA PHE A 100 4.20 2.34 -16.18
C PHE A 100 4.23 3.51 -15.19
N LEU A 101 5.39 3.77 -14.59
CA LEU A 101 5.56 4.87 -13.63
C LEU A 101 5.42 6.24 -14.31
N THR A 102 5.87 6.37 -15.56
CA THR A 102 5.69 7.59 -16.35
C THR A 102 4.30 7.71 -16.99
N GLY A 103 3.51 6.65 -16.99
CA GLY A 103 2.15 6.62 -17.54
C GLY A 103 1.14 7.44 -16.72
N PRO A 104 -0.08 7.66 -17.23
CA PRO A 104 -1.11 8.47 -16.56
C PRO A 104 -1.41 7.99 -15.14
N VAL A 105 -1.50 6.68 -14.94
CA VAL A 105 -1.72 6.08 -13.61
C VAL A 105 -0.49 6.27 -12.72
N GLY A 106 0.70 5.89 -13.19
CA GLY A 106 1.94 6.03 -12.41
C GLY A 106 2.25 7.48 -12.01
N ARG A 107 1.91 8.45 -12.87
CA ARG A 107 2.04 9.89 -12.58
C ARG A 107 1.22 10.32 -11.37
N LYS A 108 0.04 9.75 -11.12
CA LYS A 108 -0.76 10.03 -9.92
C LYS A 108 -0.01 9.60 -8.65
N TRP A 109 0.60 8.42 -8.67
CA TRP A 109 1.44 7.93 -7.56
C TRP A 109 2.71 8.78 -7.37
N MET A 110 3.38 9.11 -8.46
CA MET A 110 4.57 9.99 -8.44
C MET A 110 4.25 11.39 -7.90
N ALA A 111 3.09 11.96 -8.27
CA ALA A 111 2.61 13.23 -7.75
C ALA A 111 2.30 13.17 -6.25
N LEU A 112 1.72 12.06 -5.79
CA LEU A 112 1.43 11.81 -4.37
C LEU A 112 2.72 11.65 -3.53
N ILE A 113 3.78 11.08 -4.10
CA ILE A 113 5.13 11.08 -3.49
C ILE A 113 5.79 12.46 -3.58
N GLY A 114 5.37 13.30 -4.54
CA GLY A 114 5.97 14.61 -4.79
C GLY A 114 7.25 14.56 -5.62
N THR A 115 7.41 13.55 -6.49
CA THR A 115 8.60 13.39 -7.34
C THR A 115 8.25 13.29 -8.81
N LYS A 116 9.15 13.78 -9.68
CA LYS A 116 9.10 13.59 -11.14
C LYS A 116 10.12 12.55 -11.63
N SER A 117 11.02 12.10 -10.75
CA SER A 117 12.07 11.14 -11.09
C SER A 117 11.65 9.73 -10.70
N VAL A 118 11.68 8.81 -11.67
CA VAL A 118 11.40 7.38 -11.46
C VAL A 118 12.37 6.77 -10.45
N LEU A 119 13.64 7.15 -10.50
CA LEU A 119 14.65 6.65 -9.56
C LEU A 119 14.32 7.08 -8.13
N VAL A 120 13.95 8.35 -7.93
CA VAL A 120 13.56 8.87 -6.62
C VAL A 120 12.28 8.18 -6.14
N ALA A 121 11.30 7.96 -7.02
CA ALA A 121 10.08 7.22 -6.67
C ALA A 121 10.39 5.80 -6.18
N ARG A 122 11.30 5.08 -6.86
CA ARG A 122 11.75 3.75 -6.43
C ARG A 122 12.48 3.78 -5.10
N MET A 123 13.37 4.75 -4.87
CA MET A 123 14.06 4.89 -3.59
C MET A 123 13.08 5.14 -2.44
N VAL A 124 12.09 6.02 -2.63
CA VAL A 124 11.04 6.27 -1.64
C VAL A 124 10.21 5.01 -1.40
N CYS A 125 9.80 4.30 -2.45
CA CYS A 125 9.08 3.04 -2.31
C CYS A 125 9.92 1.98 -1.56
N GLY A 126 11.23 1.90 -1.84
CA GLY A 126 12.17 1.01 -1.15
C GLY A 126 12.29 1.31 0.35
N ILE A 127 12.43 2.58 0.71
CA ILE A 127 12.48 3.03 2.10
C ILE A 127 11.14 2.73 2.80
N LEU A 128 10.00 3.01 2.16
CA LEU A 128 8.68 2.70 2.70
C LEU A 128 8.51 1.20 2.93
N VAL A 129 8.89 0.36 1.97
CA VAL A 129 8.83 -1.10 2.11
C VAL A 129 9.70 -1.57 3.27
N MET A 130 10.93 -1.08 3.39
CA MET A 130 11.81 -1.45 4.51
C MET A 130 11.23 -1.06 5.87
N ILE A 131 10.69 0.16 6.01
CA ILE A 131 10.11 0.65 7.26
C ILE A 131 8.87 -0.18 7.63
N LEU A 132 7.96 -0.37 6.68
CA LEU A 132 6.71 -1.08 6.92
C LEU A 132 6.94 -2.57 7.18
N LEU A 133 7.77 -3.24 6.37
CA LEU A 133 8.10 -4.66 6.54
C LEU A 133 8.93 -4.90 7.81
N GLY A 134 9.90 -4.02 8.10
CA GLY A 134 10.67 -4.08 9.34
C GLY A 134 9.78 -3.90 10.57
N GLY A 135 8.82 -2.98 10.50
CA GLY A 135 7.82 -2.77 11.55
C GLY A 135 6.91 -3.99 11.76
N THR A 136 6.37 -4.59 10.68
CA THR A 136 5.52 -5.78 10.80
C THR A 136 6.28 -6.99 11.32
N ILE A 137 7.52 -7.20 10.88
CA ILE A 137 8.39 -8.26 11.40
C ILE A 137 8.71 -8.02 12.88
N ALA A 138 9.07 -6.80 13.26
CA ALA A 138 9.36 -6.47 14.66
C ALA A 138 8.15 -6.71 15.58
N LEU A 139 6.95 -6.36 15.13
CA LEU A 139 5.70 -6.65 15.85
C LEU A 139 5.44 -8.16 15.93
N ALA A 140 5.60 -8.89 14.83
CA ALA A 140 5.43 -10.35 14.81
C ALA A 140 6.41 -11.06 15.74
N VAL A 141 7.68 -10.62 15.77
CA VAL A 141 8.71 -11.15 16.68
C VAL A 141 8.37 -10.84 18.13
N LYS A 142 7.93 -9.62 18.46
CA LYS A 142 7.47 -9.28 19.82
C LYS A 142 6.31 -10.17 20.27
N ALA A 143 5.29 -10.31 19.40
CA ALA A 143 4.14 -11.17 19.67
C ALA A 143 4.55 -12.64 19.89
N ALA A 144 5.49 -13.16 19.09
CA ALA A 144 5.99 -14.53 19.23
C ALA A 144 6.84 -14.74 20.50
N LEU A 145 7.55 -13.71 20.97
CA LEU A 145 8.38 -13.79 22.16
C LEU A 145 7.63 -13.52 23.48
N GLY A 146 6.34 -13.16 23.42
CA GLY A 146 5.49 -12.98 24.60
C GLY A 146 5.98 -11.88 25.55
N LYS A 147 6.66 -10.85 25.03
CA LYS A 147 7.18 -9.70 25.79
C LYS A 147 6.54 -8.40 25.34
#